data_AF-A0AAJ2PFU7-F1
#
_entry.id   AF-A0AAJ2PFU7-F1
#
_cell.length_a   1.000
_cell.length_b   1.000
_cell.length_c   1.000
_cell.angle_alpha   90.00
_cell.angle_beta   90.00
_cell.angle_gamma   90.00
#
_symmetry.space_group_name_H-M   'P 1'
#
loop_
_entity.id
_entity.type
_entity.pdbx_description
1 polymer ?
#
loop_
_entity_poly.entity_id
_entity_poly.type
_entity_poly.pdbx_seq_one_letter_code
_entity_poly.pdbx_strand_id
1 'polypeptide(L)'
;MFEKNLKKNWDNFKNNIWRQIERWAALFAIILSVLTFWQSCDNSRNSSKQEAEINKHNEQIRQLEKEKVERESYLDKTNFNIVQNFWQDKPSYTLYNESEKPLTLPPQPSYYMYIPAKLYWIFKDGSRHSTLILLPVSYEHVISQTSTGKTIDEIETSVLPNNFYGKLGHRDLRSHIFGNPREDDIAFELRVYPFLAIATYLEYSYKDHPSELEFSHFITTPFGKHDLSPDRLRDLENYTRNMASFPENEIKIKGDENIYDTAFYYLVSELDYLLDNKELSEIEKQKLMTFMGTKRVIDESLYGKDFDLEDEMKKYQTFEEFQKSLWNENNFNGLGQYLSDKVVPAKDPLYPDY
;
A
#
# COMPACT_ATOMS: atom_id res chain seq x y z
N MET A 1 38.76 -104.06 -1.95
CA MET A 1 39.51 -102.84 -2.37
C MET A 1 38.62 -101.79 -3.05
N PHE A 2 37.43 -102.14 -3.57
CA PHE A 2 36.47 -101.20 -4.21
C PHE A 2 35.67 -100.33 -3.22
N GLU A 3 35.31 -100.84 -2.05
CA GLU A 3 34.43 -100.16 -1.08
C GLU A 3 35.04 -98.92 -0.40
N LYS A 4 36.37 -98.91 -0.15
CA LYS A 4 37.03 -97.77 0.49
C LYS A 4 37.12 -96.53 -0.41
N ASN A 5 37.21 -96.70 -1.73
CA ASN A 5 37.22 -95.59 -2.69
C ASN A 5 35.81 -95.01 -2.92
N LEU A 6 34.77 -95.85 -2.89
CA LEU A 6 33.38 -95.41 -2.98
C LEU A 6 32.95 -94.57 -1.77
N LYS A 7 33.34 -94.97 -0.54
CA LYS A 7 32.98 -94.24 0.68
C LYS A 7 33.64 -92.85 0.76
N LYS A 8 34.92 -92.74 0.38
CA LYS A 8 35.65 -91.46 0.35
C LYS A 8 35.12 -90.49 -0.72
N ASN A 9 34.73 -91.00 -1.89
CA ASN A 9 34.08 -90.19 -2.93
C ASN A 9 32.67 -89.74 -2.51
N TRP A 10 31.93 -90.59 -1.79
CA TRP A 10 30.59 -90.26 -1.29
C TRP A 10 30.60 -89.20 -0.19
N ASP A 11 31.55 -89.28 0.75
CA ASP A 11 31.68 -88.28 1.83
C ASP A 11 32.17 -86.92 1.30
N ASN A 12 33.08 -86.91 0.31
CA ASN A 12 33.47 -85.68 -0.40
C ASN A 12 32.31 -85.09 -1.22
N PHE A 13 31.51 -85.93 -1.88
CA PHE A 13 30.33 -85.49 -2.63
C PHE A 13 29.28 -84.87 -1.70
N LYS A 14 28.99 -85.51 -0.55
CA LYS A 14 28.07 -84.99 0.46
C LYS A 14 28.54 -83.66 1.06
N ASN A 15 29.81 -83.54 1.42
CA ASN A 15 30.35 -82.29 1.97
C ASN A 15 30.36 -81.16 0.93
N ASN A 16 30.59 -81.47 -0.35
CA ASN A 16 30.56 -80.48 -1.41
C ASN A 16 29.12 -80.01 -1.70
N ILE A 17 28.14 -80.93 -1.67
CA ILE A 17 26.71 -80.58 -1.75
C ILE A 17 26.28 -79.75 -0.54
N TRP A 18 26.66 -80.13 0.67
CA TRP A 18 26.30 -79.38 1.88
C TRP A 18 26.87 -77.95 1.85
N ARG A 19 28.14 -77.78 1.47
CA ARG A 19 28.72 -76.44 1.27
C ARG A 19 28.05 -75.64 0.16
N GLN A 20 27.57 -76.30 -0.91
CA GLN A 20 26.78 -75.61 -1.93
C GLN A 20 25.43 -75.18 -1.37
N ILE A 21 24.72 -76.04 -0.63
CA ILE A 21 23.43 -75.71 -0.02
C ILE A 21 23.58 -74.55 0.98
N GLU A 22 24.63 -74.54 1.82
CA GLU A 22 24.92 -73.42 2.73
C GLU A 22 25.20 -72.11 1.98
N ARG A 23 25.94 -72.17 0.87
CA ARG A 23 26.18 -70.99 0.02
C ARG A 23 24.89 -70.49 -0.63
N TRP A 24 24.03 -71.39 -1.11
CA TRP A 24 22.73 -71.05 -1.68
C TRP A 24 21.78 -70.48 -0.62
N ALA A 25 21.77 -71.04 0.60
CA ALA A 25 20.98 -70.52 1.72
C ALA A 25 21.46 -69.13 2.17
N ALA A 26 22.77 -68.91 2.23
CA ALA A 26 23.35 -67.60 2.53
C ALA A 26 23.01 -66.56 1.45
N LEU A 27 23.12 -66.93 0.17
CA LEU A 27 22.71 -66.08 -0.95
C LEU A 27 21.21 -65.75 -0.89
N PHE A 28 20.36 -66.74 -0.60
CA PHE A 28 18.92 -66.53 -0.49
C PHE A 28 18.57 -65.59 0.68
N ALA A 29 19.23 -65.74 1.82
CA ALA A 29 19.05 -64.84 2.97
C ALA A 29 19.46 -63.39 2.67
N ILE A 30 20.54 -63.19 1.91
CA ILE A 30 20.98 -61.87 1.45
C ILE A 30 19.97 -61.26 0.46
N ILE A 31 19.46 -62.06 -0.49
CA ILE A 31 18.45 -61.58 -1.43
C ILE A 31 17.16 -61.19 -0.70
N LEU A 32 16.72 -62.02 0.25
CA LEU A 32 15.51 -61.75 1.03
C LEU A 32 15.65 -60.50 1.89
N SER A 33 16.82 -60.25 2.49
CA SER A 33 17.07 -59.04 3.30
C SER A 33 17.14 -57.77 2.45
N VAL A 34 17.69 -57.85 1.24
CA VAL A 34 17.66 -56.72 0.29
C VAL A 34 16.24 -56.42 -0.18
N LEU A 35 15.42 -57.45 -0.42
CA LEU A 35 14.04 -57.30 -0.85
C LEU A 35 13.15 -56.68 0.23
N THR A 36 13.30 -57.11 1.49
CA THR A 36 12.56 -56.54 2.62
C THR A 36 13.02 -55.12 2.94
N PHE A 37 14.32 -54.82 2.83
CA PHE A 37 14.84 -53.47 2.97
C PHE A 37 14.31 -52.54 1.86
N TRP A 38 14.28 -53.01 0.61
CA TRP A 38 13.74 -52.24 -0.51
C TRP A 38 12.25 -51.95 -0.36
N GLN A 39 11.44 -52.95 0.02
CA GLN A 39 10.02 -52.75 0.32
C GLN A 39 9.79 -51.77 1.48
N SER A 40 10.62 -51.82 2.52
CA SER A 40 10.56 -50.89 3.66
C SER A 40 10.87 -49.45 3.23
N CYS A 41 11.92 -49.26 2.41
CA CYS A 41 12.26 -47.95 1.85
C CYS A 41 11.16 -47.40 0.93
N ASP A 42 10.52 -48.24 0.11
CA ASP A 42 9.48 -47.80 -0.82
C ASP A 42 8.18 -47.42 -0.08
N ASN A 43 7.80 -48.20 0.95
CA ASN A 43 6.68 -47.84 1.83
C ASN A 43 6.94 -46.55 2.62
N SER A 44 8.16 -46.34 3.12
CA SER A 44 8.54 -45.10 3.80
C SER A 44 8.47 -43.89 2.86
N ARG A 45 8.89 -44.03 1.60
CA ARG A 45 8.77 -42.97 0.58
C ARG A 45 7.32 -42.67 0.17
N ASN A 46 6.47 -43.69 0.08
CA ASN A 46 5.06 -43.50 -0.23
C ASN A 46 4.32 -42.85 0.95
N SER A 47 4.62 -43.26 2.18
CA SER A 47 4.08 -42.63 3.40
C SER A 47 4.47 -41.15 3.50
N SER A 48 5.73 -40.80 3.24
CA SER A 48 6.18 -39.40 3.31
C SER A 48 5.60 -38.52 2.21
N LYS A 49 5.42 -39.06 1.00
CA LYS A 49 4.68 -38.36 -0.08
C LYS A 49 3.22 -38.14 0.29
N GLN A 50 2.56 -39.14 0.87
CA GLN A 50 1.17 -39.05 1.30
C GLN A 50 1.00 -38.03 2.44
N GLU A 51 1.92 -38.00 3.41
CA GLU A 51 1.95 -36.97 4.46
C GLU A 51 2.17 -35.55 3.89
N ALA A 52 3.04 -35.40 2.90
CA ALA A 52 3.26 -34.11 2.24
C ALA A 52 2.01 -33.62 1.48
N GLU A 53 1.29 -34.52 0.80
CA GLU A 53 0.02 -34.21 0.14
C GLU A 53 -1.08 -33.85 1.13
N ILE A 54 -1.19 -34.58 2.24
CA ILE A 54 -2.14 -34.28 3.33
C ILE A 54 -1.84 -32.91 3.95
N ASN A 55 -0.57 -32.59 4.20
CA ASN A 55 -0.18 -31.29 4.75
C ASN A 55 -0.52 -30.14 3.79
N LYS A 56 -0.24 -30.31 2.49
CA LYS A 56 -0.62 -29.32 1.47
C LYS A 56 -2.13 -29.14 1.37
N HIS A 57 -2.90 -30.22 1.45
CA HIS A 57 -4.35 -30.17 1.44
C HIS A 57 -4.91 -29.47 2.70
N ASN A 58 -4.33 -29.74 3.87
CA ASN A 58 -4.70 -29.07 5.13
C ASN A 58 -4.36 -27.58 5.12
N GLU A 59 -3.25 -27.18 4.50
CA GLU A 59 -2.92 -25.76 4.28
C GLU A 59 -3.95 -25.07 3.37
N GLN A 60 -4.38 -25.75 2.30
CA GLN A 60 -5.44 -25.23 1.43
C GLN A 60 -6.78 -25.09 2.17
N ILE A 61 -7.18 -26.08 2.97
CA ILE A 61 -8.39 -26.00 3.79
C ILE A 61 -8.32 -24.82 4.75
N ARG A 62 -7.18 -24.62 5.44
CA ARG A 62 -6.98 -23.48 6.35
C ARG A 62 -7.06 -22.14 5.62
N GLN A 63 -6.57 -22.05 4.38
CA GLN A 63 -6.70 -20.84 3.58
C GLN A 63 -8.17 -20.58 3.20
N LEU A 64 -8.89 -21.61 2.74
CA LEU A 64 -10.31 -21.50 2.41
C LEU A 64 -11.17 -21.15 3.63
N GLU A 65 -10.87 -21.71 4.80
CA GLU A 65 -11.55 -21.36 6.06
C GLU A 65 -11.29 -19.90 6.44
N LYS A 66 -10.05 -19.42 6.30
CA LYS A 66 -9.73 -17.99 6.52
C LYS A 66 -10.48 -17.09 5.56
N GLU A 67 -10.45 -17.39 4.26
CA GLU A 67 -11.17 -16.62 3.24
C GLU A 67 -12.68 -16.61 3.49
N LYS A 68 -13.25 -17.74 3.95
CA LYS A 68 -14.66 -17.85 4.30
C LYS A 68 -15.00 -16.96 5.50
N VAL A 69 -14.20 -17.01 6.57
CA VAL A 69 -14.39 -16.16 7.76
C VAL A 69 -14.25 -14.68 7.39
N GLU A 70 -13.30 -14.33 6.53
CA GLU A 70 -13.15 -12.97 6.00
C GLU A 70 -14.38 -12.53 5.20
N ARG A 71 -14.93 -13.38 4.33
CA ARG A 71 -16.16 -13.09 3.59
C ARG A 71 -17.38 -12.93 4.49
N GLU A 72 -17.55 -13.79 5.48
CA GLU A 72 -18.65 -13.69 6.44
C GLU A 72 -18.52 -12.39 7.26
N SER A 73 -17.31 -12.03 7.69
CA SER A 73 -17.06 -10.75 8.34
C SER A 73 -17.32 -9.54 7.44
N TYR A 74 -17.14 -9.68 6.11
CA TYR A 74 -17.42 -8.64 5.12
C TYR A 74 -18.92 -8.33 5.00
N LEU A 75 -19.78 -9.31 5.23
CA LEU A 75 -21.23 -9.16 5.18
C LEU A 75 -21.82 -8.71 6.53
N ASP A 76 -21.15 -9.02 7.64
CA ASP A 76 -21.63 -8.72 8.99
C ASP A 76 -21.35 -7.27 9.46
N LYS A 77 -20.55 -6.51 8.70
CA LYS A 77 -20.21 -5.10 8.97
C LYS A 77 -20.38 -4.24 7.73
N THR A 78 -20.58 -2.93 7.90
CA THR A 78 -20.54 -1.97 6.80
C THR A 78 -19.16 -1.98 6.12
N ASN A 79 -19.17 -1.76 4.82
CA ASN A 79 -17.95 -1.51 4.07
C ASN A 79 -18.16 -0.31 3.15
N PHE A 80 -18.03 0.88 3.73
CA PHE A 80 -18.14 2.12 2.97
C PHE A 80 -16.91 2.34 2.10
N ASN A 81 -17.10 2.84 0.89
CA ASN A 81 -16.05 3.22 -0.03
C ASN A 81 -16.48 4.42 -0.89
N ILE A 82 -15.53 5.18 -1.45
CA ILE A 82 -15.82 6.30 -2.35
C ILE A 82 -15.27 5.99 -3.74
N VAL A 83 -16.16 5.71 -4.69
CA VAL A 83 -15.77 5.40 -6.06
C VAL A 83 -15.70 6.69 -6.87
N GLN A 84 -14.55 6.98 -7.48
CA GLN A 84 -14.34 8.16 -8.33
C GLN A 84 -14.51 7.80 -9.80
N ASN A 85 -15.26 8.63 -10.53
CA ASN A 85 -15.55 8.48 -11.94
C ASN A 85 -15.36 9.82 -12.66
N PHE A 86 -14.10 10.25 -12.75
CA PHE A 86 -13.74 11.58 -13.27
C PHE A 86 -13.48 11.61 -14.77
N TRP A 87 -13.51 10.47 -15.46
CA TRP A 87 -13.23 10.40 -16.90
C TRP A 87 -14.49 10.48 -17.78
N GLN A 88 -15.61 10.94 -17.23
CA GLN A 88 -16.89 11.11 -17.91
C GLN A 88 -17.24 12.58 -18.14
N ASP A 89 -18.26 12.83 -18.98
CA ASP A 89 -18.78 14.17 -19.28
C ASP A 89 -19.32 14.91 -18.04
N LYS A 90 -19.53 14.19 -16.94
CA LYS A 90 -19.89 14.71 -15.61
C LYS A 90 -19.02 14.01 -14.57
N PRO A 91 -17.83 14.54 -14.25
CA PRO A 91 -17.00 13.98 -13.20
C PRO A 91 -17.78 13.83 -11.90
N SER A 92 -17.72 12.67 -11.27
CA SER A 92 -18.45 12.43 -10.02
C SER A 92 -17.71 11.48 -9.10
N TYR A 93 -18.07 11.51 -7.82
CA TYR A 93 -17.72 10.45 -6.88
C TYR A 93 -18.94 10.00 -6.11
N THR A 94 -18.97 8.73 -5.72
CA THR A 94 -20.12 8.10 -5.10
C THR A 94 -19.71 7.39 -3.82
N LEU A 95 -20.38 7.72 -2.70
CA LEU A 95 -20.33 6.92 -1.49
C LEU A 95 -21.13 5.64 -1.71
N TYR A 96 -20.43 4.52 -1.62
CA TYR A 96 -20.97 3.18 -1.71
C TYR A 96 -20.86 2.49 -0.35
N ASN A 97 -21.87 1.70 0.01
CA ASN A 97 -21.72 0.66 1.03
C ASN A 97 -21.75 -0.71 0.35
N GLU A 98 -20.59 -1.34 0.27
CA GLU A 98 -20.41 -2.66 -0.36
C GLU A 98 -20.96 -3.81 0.51
N SER A 99 -21.44 -3.50 1.72
CA SER A 99 -22.08 -4.46 2.61
C SER A 99 -23.57 -4.61 2.30
N GLU A 100 -24.10 -5.80 2.54
CA GLU A 100 -25.55 -6.09 2.49
C GLU A 100 -26.27 -5.71 3.80
N LYS A 101 -25.54 -5.31 4.86
CA LYS A 101 -26.13 -5.02 6.16
C LYS A 101 -26.85 -3.66 6.16
N PRO A 102 -28.18 -3.63 6.34
CA PRO A 102 -28.96 -2.41 6.24
C PRO A 102 -28.77 -1.49 7.45
N LEU A 103 -28.72 -0.19 7.19
CA LEU A 103 -28.64 0.86 8.20
C LEU A 103 -30.02 1.40 8.55
N THR A 104 -30.09 2.09 9.68
CA THR A 104 -31.31 2.80 10.11
C THR A 104 -31.67 3.92 9.15
N LEU A 105 -30.67 4.70 8.72
CA LEU A 105 -30.78 5.81 7.79
C LEU A 105 -29.54 5.84 6.87
N PRO A 106 -29.66 6.43 5.66
CA PRO A 106 -28.50 6.73 4.83
C PRO A 106 -27.53 7.64 5.59
N PRO A 107 -26.23 7.32 5.65
CA PRO A 107 -25.25 8.18 6.33
C PRO A 107 -25.11 9.51 5.59
N GLN A 108 -24.76 10.56 6.34
CA GLN A 108 -24.52 11.90 5.82
C GLN A 108 -23.02 12.22 5.91
N PRO A 109 -22.26 12.03 4.82
CA PRO A 109 -20.82 12.22 4.83
C PRO A 109 -20.41 13.69 4.91
N SER A 110 -19.25 13.92 5.53
CA SER A 110 -18.47 15.14 5.37
C SER A 110 -17.16 14.80 4.69
N TYR A 111 -16.84 15.50 3.60
CA TYR A 111 -15.69 15.20 2.76
C TYR A 111 -14.59 16.25 2.90
N TYR A 112 -13.36 15.77 3.05
CA TYR A 112 -12.16 16.54 2.77
C TYR A 112 -11.58 16.07 1.44
N MET A 113 -11.42 16.99 0.49
CA MET A 113 -10.92 16.68 -0.86
C MET A 113 -9.54 17.30 -1.06
N TYR A 114 -8.64 16.53 -1.65
CA TYR A 114 -7.29 16.97 -1.95
C TYR A 114 -6.87 16.58 -3.36
N ILE A 115 -6.08 17.43 -4.01
CA ILE A 115 -5.29 17.04 -5.18
C ILE A 115 -3.95 16.51 -4.65
N PRO A 116 -3.64 15.22 -4.82
CA PRO A 116 -2.38 14.68 -4.36
C PRO A 116 -1.26 15.00 -5.34
N ALA A 117 -0.11 15.37 -4.78
CA ALA A 117 1.14 15.55 -5.49
C ALA A 117 2.29 14.91 -4.73
N LYS A 118 3.31 14.43 -5.43
CA LYS A 118 4.54 13.93 -4.85
C LYS A 118 5.72 14.73 -5.34
N LEU A 119 6.54 15.18 -4.39
CA LEU A 119 7.85 15.73 -4.68
C LEU A 119 8.89 14.65 -4.41
N TYR A 120 9.47 14.11 -5.47
CA TYR A 120 10.54 13.14 -5.40
C TYR A 120 11.89 13.85 -5.28
N TRP A 121 12.69 13.37 -4.36
CA TRP A 121 14.09 13.73 -4.16
C TRP A 121 14.92 12.68 -4.87
N ILE A 122 15.74 13.10 -5.82
CA ILE A 122 16.56 12.24 -6.66
C ILE A 122 18.02 12.58 -6.36
N PHE A 123 18.68 11.70 -5.61
CA PHE A 123 20.08 11.89 -5.25
C PHE A 123 20.99 11.45 -6.39
N LYS A 124 22.22 11.98 -6.38
CA LYS A 124 23.26 11.67 -7.37
C LYS A 124 23.56 10.18 -7.51
N ASP A 125 23.46 9.43 -6.42
CA ASP A 125 23.65 7.97 -6.38
C ASP A 125 22.47 7.18 -7.00
N GLY A 126 21.40 7.87 -7.40
CA GLY A 126 20.19 7.32 -7.97
C GLY A 126 19.14 6.90 -6.94
N SER A 127 19.40 7.06 -5.64
CA SER A 127 18.39 6.85 -4.60
C SER A 127 17.25 7.86 -4.73
N ARG A 128 16.04 7.42 -4.39
CA ARG A 128 14.82 8.21 -4.55
C ARG A 128 13.97 8.16 -3.30
N HIS A 129 13.53 9.32 -2.86
CA HIS A 129 12.57 9.48 -1.77
C HIS A 129 11.43 10.40 -2.21
N SER A 130 10.28 10.39 -1.52
CA SER A 130 9.16 11.24 -1.89
C SER A 130 8.48 11.84 -0.69
N THR A 131 8.09 13.11 -0.81
CA THR A 131 7.17 13.78 0.11
C THR A 131 5.80 13.93 -0.55
N LEU A 132 4.73 13.56 0.16
CA LEU A 132 3.36 13.76 -0.30
C LEU A 132 2.89 15.17 0.07
N ILE A 133 2.38 15.88 -0.92
CA ILE A 133 1.71 17.18 -0.80
C ILE A 133 0.23 16.94 -1.11
N LEU A 134 -0.66 17.27 -0.18
CA LEU A 134 -2.11 17.22 -0.39
C LEU A 134 -2.63 18.65 -0.45
N LEU A 135 -2.91 19.13 -1.66
CA LEU A 135 -3.47 20.47 -1.84
C LEU A 135 -4.99 20.44 -1.61
N PRO A 136 -5.52 21.20 -0.63
CA PRO A 136 -6.94 21.20 -0.34
C PRO A 136 -7.76 21.78 -1.49
N VAL A 137 -8.93 21.17 -1.71
CA VAL A 137 -9.94 21.63 -2.66
C VAL A 137 -11.26 21.79 -1.92
N SER A 138 -11.93 22.93 -2.12
CA SER A 138 -13.19 23.22 -1.45
C SER A 138 -14.31 22.28 -1.88
N TYR A 139 -15.12 21.86 -0.91
CA TYR A 139 -16.37 21.15 -1.14
C TYR A 139 -17.40 21.99 -1.93
N GLU A 140 -17.24 23.32 -1.94
CA GLU A 140 -18.10 24.24 -2.70
C GLU A 140 -18.06 23.99 -4.21
N HIS A 141 -17.07 23.25 -4.72
CA HIS A 141 -17.04 22.84 -6.12
C HIS A 141 -18.01 21.72 -6.47
N VAL A 142 -18.64 21.04 -5.50
CA VAL A 142 -19.70 20.06 -5.77
C VAL A 142 -20.93 20.79 -6.30
N ILE A 143 -21.28 20.56 -7.57
CA ILE A 143 -22.40 21.24 -8.23
C ILE A 143 -23.76 20.66 -7.81
N SER A 144 -23.78 19.37 -7.51
CA SER A 144 -25.00 18.69 -7.06
C SER A 144 -24.67 17.42 -6.30
N GLN A 145 -25.47 17.13 -5.29
CA GLN A 145 -25.39 15.90 -4.50
C GLN A 145 -26.75 15.21 -4.58
N THR A 146 -26.76 13.95 -4.95
CA THR A 146 -27.99 13.15 -5.07
C THR A 146 -27.88 11.96 -4.13
N SER A 147 -28.70 11.96 -3.08
CA SER A 147 -28.88 10.79 -2.22
C SER A 147 -29.91 9.85 -2.82
N THR A 148 -29.62 8.55 -2.82
CA THR A 148 -30.55 7.51 -3.31
C THR A 148 -31.64 7.18 -2.29
N GLY A 149 -31.47 7.61 -1.03
CA GLY A 149 -32.28 7.17 0.10
C GLY A 149 -32.02 5.73 0.55
N LYS A 150 -31.06 5.03 -0.09
CA LYS A 150 -30.66 3.66 0.26
C LYS A 150 -29.55 3.66 1.31
N THR A 151 -29.37 2.50 1.94
CA THR A 151 -28.35 2.27 2.98
C THR A 151 -27.30 1.23 2.57
N ILE A 152 -27.49 0.60 1.41
CA ILE A 152 -26.61 -0.36 0.76
C ILE A 152 -26.40 0.08 -0.69
N ASP A 153 -25.34 -0.40 -1.33
CA ASP A 153 -24.91 0.01 -2.68
C ASP A 153 -24.63 1.52 -2.73
N GLU A 154 -25.10 2.19 -3.79
CA GLU A 154 -25.04 3.65 -3.95
C GLU A 154 -25.86 4.35 -2.87
N ILE A 155 -25.18 5.08 -1.99
CA ILE A 155 -25.82 5.91 -0.98
C ILE A 155 -26.01 7.32 -1.51
N GLU A 156 -24.93 7.89 -2.04
CA GLU A 156 -24.90 9.29 -2.45
C GLU A 156 -23.88 9.54 -3.54
N THR A 157 -24.26 10.28 -4.57
CA THR A 157 -23.38 10.71 -5.65
C THR A 157 -23.22 12.23 -5.66
N SER A 158 -21.97 12.68 -5.63
CA SER A 158 -21.57 14.08 -5.76
C SER A 158 -21.00 14.33 -7.14
N VAL A 159 -21.59 15.28 -7.87
CA VAL A 159 -21.16 15.69 -9.21
C VAL A 159 -20.26 16.91 -9.08
N LEU A 160 -19.14 16.89 -9.81
CA LEU A 160 -18.14 17.95 -9.92
C LEU A 160 -18.17 18.55 -11.33
N PRO A 161 -17.72 19.79 -11.52
CA PRO A 161 -17.63 20.41 -12.83
C PRO A 161 -16.56 19.74 -13.69
N ASN A 162 -16.64 19.94 -15.00
CA ASN A 162 -15.77 19.28 -15.98
C ASN A 162 -14.27 19.62 -15.81
N ASN A 163 -13.94 20.67 -15.06
CA ASN A 163 -12.58 20.99 -14.64
C ASN A 163 -11.91 19.86 -13.85
N PHE A 164 -12.68 18.98 -13.20
CA PHE A 164 -12.18 17.80 -12.49
C PHE A 164 -11.98 16.57 -13.39
N TYR A 165 -12.09 16.72 -14.71
CA TYR A 165 -11.85 15.59 -15.60
C TYR A 165 -10.43 15.03 -15.40
N GLY A 166 -10.33 13.73 -15.12
CA GLY A 166 -9.08 13.06 -14.80
C GLY A 166 -9.11 11.60 -15.19
N LYS A 167 -8.07 11.14 -15.89
CA LYS A 167 -7.86 9.73 -16.25
C LYS A 167 -6.64 9.19 -15.54
N LEU A 168 -6.76 7.98 -15.01
CA LEU A 168 -5.65 7.25 -14.40
C LEU A 168 -4.77 6.67 -15.51
N GLY A 169 -3.86 7.48 -16.02
CA GLY A 169 -2.90 7.08 -17.03
C GLY A 169 -1.67 7.97 -16.97
N HIS A 170 -0.52 7.40 -17.34
CA HIS A 170 0.75 8.13 -17.37
C HIS A 170 0.67 9.43 -18.18
N ARG A 171 -0.14 9.47 -19.25
CA ARG A 171 -0.35 10.66 -20.08
C ARG A 171 -1.03 11.82 -19.35
N ASP A 172 -1.87 11.51 -18.37
CA ASP A 172 -2.66 12.48 -17.62
C ASP A 172 -1.99 12.84 -16.28
N LEU A 173 -0.88 12.20 -15.93
CA LEU A 173 0.01 12.63 -14.86
C LEU A 173 0.78 13.88 -15.30
N ARG A 174 0.80 14.93 -14.48
CA ARG A 174 1.70 16.08 -14.72
C ARG A 174 3.00 15.87 -13.99
N SER A 175 4.13 16.10 -14.65
CA SER A 175 5.44 16.05 -14.00
C SER A 175 6.35 17.19 -14.42
N HIS A 176 7.24 17.58 -13.52
CA HIS A 176 8.28 18.56 -13.74
C HIS A 176 9.55 18.15 -13.00
N ILE A 177 10.71 18.34 -13.62
CA ILE A 177 12.01 18.07 -13.00
C ILE A 177 12.70 19.40 -12.72
N PHE A 178 13.13 19.60 -11.48
CA PHE A 178 13.98 20.70 -11.06
C PHE A 178 15.42 20.19 -10.91
N GLY A 179 16.36 20.84 -11.58
CA GLY A 179 17.75 20.39 -11.67
C GLY A 179 17.99 19.24 -12.66
N ASN A 180 19.20 18.66 -12.60
CA ASN A 180 19.70 17.63 -13.49
C ASN A 180 19.97 16.33 -12.72
N PRO A 181 19.08 15.32 -12.81
CA PRO A 181 19.28 14.02 -12.17
C PRO A 181 20.63 13.40 -12.57
N ARG A 182 21.36 12.85 -11.58
CA ARG A 182 22.70 12.25 -11.71
C ARG A 182 23.86 13.22 -11.91
N GLU A 183 23.60 14.49 -12.20
CA GLU A 183 24.62 15.54 -12.30
C GLU A 183 24.69 16.33 -10.98
N ASP A 184 23.53 16.83 -10.56
CA ASP A 184 23.36 17.56 -9.31
C ASP A 184 23.42 16.62 -8.10
N ASP A 185 23.81 17.15 -6.94
CA ASP A 185 23.84 16.37 -5.70
C ASP A 185 22.42 15.94 -5.29
N ILE A 186 21.44 16.82 -5.53
CA ILE A 186 20.00 16.56 -5.39
C ILE A 186 19.28 17.21 -6.57
N ALA A 187 18.46 16.42 -7.28
CA ALA A 187 17.45 16.91 -8.22
C ALA A 187 16.06 16.57 -7.69
N PHE A 188 15.03 17.25 -8.18
CA PHE A 188 13.65 17.03 -7.75
C PHE A 188 12.75 16.66 -8.92
N GLU A 189 11.77 15.78 -8.70
CA GLU A 189 10.69 15.52 -9.65
C GLU A 189 9.34 15.72 -8.95
N LEU A 190 8.59 16.73 -9.37
CA LEU A 190 7.20 16.89 -8.97
C LEU A 190 6.31 16.01 -9.85
N ARG A 191 5.37 15.30 -9.25
CA ARG A 191 4.28 14.57 -9.91
C ARG A 191 2.94 15.00 -9.32
N VAL A 192 2.00 15.46 -10.14
CA VAL A 192 0.61 15.79 -9.72
C VAL A 192 -0.36 14.80 -10.35
N TYR A 193 -1.19 14.19 -9.51
CA TYR A 193 -2.03 13.08 -9.90
C TYR A 193 -3.44 13.54 -10.34
N PRO A 194 -4.00 12.97 -11.41
CA PRO A 194 -5.28 13.39 -11.99
C PRO A 194 -6.49 12.74 -11.30
N PHE A 195 -6.52 12.79 -9.97
CA PHE A 195 -7.62 12.29 -9.15
C PHE A 195 -7.67 13.03 -7.81
N LEU A 196 -8.69 12.77 -7.00
CA LEU A 196 -8.80 13.33 -5.65
C LEU A 196 -8.43 12.27 -4.60
N ALA A 197 -7.72 12.67 -3.55
CA ALA A 197 -7.76 11.93 -2.30
C ALA A 197 -8.96 12.46 -1.51
N ILE A 198 -9.93 11.60 -1.22
CA ILE A 198 -11.17 12.00 -0.55
C ILE A 198 -11.23 11.31 0.81
N ALA A 199 -11.09 12.08 1.87
CA ALA A 199 -11.27 11.59 3.24
C ALA A 199 -12.68 11.90 3.73
N THR A 200 -13.25 10.99 4.53
CA THR A 200 -14.61 11.15 5.07
C THR A 200 -14.69 10.69 6.51
N TYR A 201 -15.67 11.26 7.21
CA TYR A 201 -16.19 10.82 8.50
C TYR A 201 -17.65 10.42 8.30
N LEU A 202 -18.03 9.23 8.78
CA LEU A 202 -19.40 8.72 8.73
C LEU A 202 -19.86 8.34 10.13
N GLU A 203 -21.05 8.81 10.49
CA GLU A 203 -21.81 8.36 11.65
C GLU A 203 -23.03 7.56 11.15
N TYR A 204 -23.24 6.37 11.72
CA TYR A 204 -24.34 5.49 11.32
C TYR A 204 -24.77 4.57 12.47
N SER A 205 -25.95 3.96 12.33
CA SER A 205 -26.39 2.86 13.19
C SER A 205 -27.03 1.76 12.35
N TYR A 206 -26.91 0.52 12.82
CA TYR A 206 -27.55 -0.61 12.17
C TYR A 206 -29.03 -0.69 12.51
N LYS A 207 -29.82 -1.23 11.59
CA LYS A 207 -31.28 -1.34 11.76
C LYS A 207 -31.70 -2.26 12.92
N ASP A 208 -30.89 -3.27 13.24
CA ASP A 208 -31.07 -4.19 14.37
C ASP A 208 -30.67 -3.58 15.72
N HIS A 209 -29.74 -2.61 15.71
CA HIS A 209 -29.26 -1.89 16.89
C HIS A 209 -29.31 -0.36 16.70
N PRO A 210 -30.50 0.24 16.52
CA PRO A 210 -30.63 1.63 16.07
C PRO A 210 -30.13 2.68 17.09
N SER A 211 -30.01 2.31 18.37
CA SER A 211 -29.49 3.15 19.45
C SER A 211 -27.96 3.16 19.57
N GLU A 212 -27.28 2.25 18.88
CA GLU A 212 -25.82 2.13 18.92
C GLU A 212 -25.21 2.86 17.73
N LEU A 213 -24.48 3.93 18.01
CA LEU A 213 -23.78 4.72 16.99
C LEU A 213 -22.41 4.12 16.71
N GLU A 214 -22.14 3.96 15.43
CA GLU A 214 -20.89 3.47 14.87
C GLU A 214 -20.26 4.57 14.01
N PHE A 215 -18.93 4.51 13.91
CA PHE A 215 -18.14 5.53 13.21
C PHE A 215 -17.18 4.89 12.22
N SER A 216 -17.11 5.48 11.03
CA SER A 216 -16.13 5.09 10.01
C SER A 216 -15.35 6.31 9.55
N HIS A 217 -14.03 6.18 9.53
CA HIS A 217 -13.11 7.20 9.04
C HIS A 217 -12.18 6.54 8.03
N PHE A 218 -12.13 7.07 6.82
CA PHE A 218 -11.26 6.54 5.79
C PHE A 218 -10.90 7.60 4.76
N ILE A 219 -9.84 7.33 4.01
CA ILE A 219 -9.47 8.08 2.82
C ILE A 219 -9.46 7.13 1.63
N THR A 220 -10.02 7.59 0.52
CA THR A 220 -10.05 6.83 -0.73
C THR A 220 -9.33 7.59 -1.83
N THR A 221 -8.53 6.85 -2.58
CA THR A 221 -8.04 7.22 -3.91
C THR A 221 -8.47 6.13 -4.89
N PRO A 222 -8.22 6.30 -6.19
CA PRO A 222 -8.46 5.21 -7.13
C PRO A 222 -7.63 3.95 -6.89
N PHE A 223 -6.61 4.01 -6.03
CA PHE A 223 -5.81 2.85 -5.63
C PHE A 223 -6.45 2.03 -4.51
N GLY A 224 -7.47 2.57 -3.84
CA GLY A 224 -8.22 1.87 -2.81
C GLY A 224 -8.60 2.76 -1.62
N LYS A 225 -9.29 2.12 -0.69
CA LYS A 225 -9.69 2.68 0.60
C LYS A 225 -8.66 2.34 1.67
N HIS A 226 -8.37 3.32 2.52
CA HIS A 226 -7.57 3.12 3.72
C HIS A 226 -8.29 3.69 4.94
N ASP A 227 -8.56 2.83 5.92
CA ASP A 227 -9.14 3.24 7.19
C ASP A 227 -8.17 4.15 7.95
N LEU A 228 -8.71 5.23 8.51
CA LEU A 228 -7.98 6.17 9.36
C LEU A 228 -8.39 5.93 10.81
N SER A 229 -7.43 5.86 11.72
CA SER A 229 -7.76 5.97 13.14
C SER A 229 -8.28 7.40 13.43
N PRO A 230 -9.04 7.61 14.52
CA PRO A 230 -9.47 8.95 14.92
C PRO A 230 -8.31 9.95 15.06
N ASP A 231 -7.14 9.49 15.55
CA ASP A 231 -5.93 10.30 15.63
C ASP A 231 -5.42 10.70 14.25
N ARG A 232 -5.43 9.78 13.27
CA ARG A 232 -4.99 10.06 11.91
C ARG A 232 -5.95 10.98 11.15
N LEU A 233 -7.24 10.86 11.37
CA LEU A 233 -8.22 11.82 10.84
C LEU A 233 -7.93 13.23 11.39
N ARG A 234 -7.72 13.35 12.70
CA ARG A 234 -7.35 14.63 13.33
C ARG A 234 -6.01 15.18 12.84
N ASP A 235 -5.02 14.33 12.60
CA ASP A 235 -3.75 14.73 11.96
C ASP A 235 -4.01 15.32 10.58
N LEU A 236 -4.89 14.70 9.77
CA LEU A 236 -5.25 15.18 8.44
C LEU A 236 -6.02 16.51 8.47
N GLU A 237 -6.92 16.70 9.43
CA GLU A 237 -7.60 17.99 9.65
C GLU A 237 -6.61 19.09 10.02
N ASN A 238 -5.67 18.80 10.90
CA ASN A 238 -4.61 19.73 11.28
C ASN A 238 -3.66 20.02 10.11
N TYR A 239 -3.33 19.01 9.31
CA TYR A 239 -2.56 19.19 8.07
C TYR A 239 -3.30 20.11 7.10
N THR A 240 -4.62 19.95 6.97
CA THR A 240 -5.45 20.81 6.11
C THR A 240 -5.40 22.26 6.57
N ARG A 241 -5.53 22.52 7.88
CA ARG A 241 -5.39 23.87 8.46
C ARG A 241 -3.98 24.43 8.25
N ASN A 242 -2.96 23.57 8.32
CA ASN A 242 -1.58 23.95 8.06
C ASN A 242 -1.35 24.38 6.61
N MET A 243 -1.85 23.61 5.66
CA MET A 243 -1.80 23.96 4.24
C MET A 243 -2.59 25.24 3.95
N ALA A 244 -3.81 25.36 4.47
CA ALA A 244 -4.68 26.53 4.28
C ALA A 244 -4.19 27.80 4.99
N SER A 245 -3.13 27.72 5.80
CA SER A 245 -2.50 28.88 6.40
C SER A 245 -1.81 29.81 5.37
N PHE A 246 -1.56 29.29 4.17
CA PHE A 246 -1.31 30.05 2.95
C PHE A 246 -2.55 29.90 2.06
N PRO A 247 -3.38 30.94 1.91
CA PRO A 247 -4.65 30.85 1.19
C PRO A 247 -4.49 30.35 -0.26
N GLU A 248 -3.34 30.60 -0.88
CA GLU A 248 -3.00 30.20 -2.24
C GLU A 248 -2.83 28.67 -2.39
N ASN A 249 -2.62 27.94 -1.29
CA ASN A 249 -2.54 26.48 -1.29
C ASN A 249 -3.90 25.81 -1.54
N GLU A 250 -5.01 26.51 -1.32
CA GLU A 250 -6.34 26.00 -1.67
C GLU A 250 -6.56 26.15 -3.18
N ILE A 251 -6.65 25.01 -3.88
CA ILE A 251 -6.78 25.02 -5.34
C ILE A 251 -8.23 25.29 -5.73
N LYS A 252 -8.39 26.32 -6.55
CA LYS A 252 -9.67 26.81 -7.04
C LYS A 252 -9.72 26.71 -8.56
N ILE A 253 -10.92 26.46 -9.08
CA ILE A 253 -11.17 26.48 -10.52
C ILE A 253 -10.90 27.89 -11.09
N LYS A 254 -10.17 27.95 -12.19
CA LYS A 254 -9.90 29.18 -12.97
C LYS A 254 -10.49 29.04 -14.37
N GLY A 255 -11.67 29.62 -14.59
CA GLY A 255 -12.37 29.51 -15.88
C GLY A 255 -12.58 28.04 -16.30
N ASP A 256 -12.15 27.71 -17.52
CA ASP A 256 -12.26 26.36 -18.08
C ASP A 256 -11.00 25.49 -17.85
N GLU A 257 -10.02 25.97 -17.06
CA GLU A 257 -8.80 25.22 -16.78
C GLU A 257 -9.08 23.94 -15.98
N ASN A 258 -8.36 22.88 -16.32
CA ASN A 258 -8.40 21.65 -15.55
C ASN A 258 -7.75 21.87 -14.18
N ILE A 259 -8.40 21.42 -13.11
CA ILE A 259 -7.96 21.72 -11.74
C ILE A 259 -6.59 21.08 -11.41
N TYR A 260 -6.26 19.95 -12.05
CA TYR A 260 -4.97 19.29 -11.88
C TYR A 260 -3.84 20.04 -12.61
N ASP A 261 -4.15 20.71 -13.72
CA ASP A 261 -3.20 21.63 -14.37
C ASP A 261 -3.00 22.89 -13.52
N THR A 262 -4.08 23.46 -12.96
CA THR A 262 -3.97 24.59 -12.03
C THR A 262 -3.11 24.25 -10.82
N ALA A 263 -3.31 23.08 -10.20
CA ALA A 263 -2.50 22.59 -9.09
C ALA A 263 -1.03 22.38 -9.50
N PHE A 264 -0.80 21.80 -10.67
CA PHE A 264 0.55 21.57 -11.20
C PHE A 264 1.30 22.87 -11.44
N TYR A 265 0.72 23.82 -12.18
CA TYR A 265 1.38 25.10 -12.44
C TYR A 265 1.59 25.91 -11.17
N TYR A 266 0.66 25.84 -10.21
CA TYR A 266 0.87 26.42 -8.88
C TYR A 266 2.11 25.84 -8.19
N LEU A 267 2.18 24.52 -8.04
CA LEU A 267 3.31 23.87 -7.36
C LEU A 267 4.63 24.08 -8.11
N VAL A 268 4.63 24.04 -9.45
CA VAL A 268 5.83 24.33 -10.24
C VAL A 268 6.31 25.75 -9.96
N SER A 269 5.43 26.75 -10.07
CA SER A 269 5.81 28.15 -9.83
C SER A 269 6.35 28.39 -8.42
N GLU A 270 5.75 27.74 -7.41
CA GLU A 270 6.20 27.86 -6.03
C GLU A 270 7.52 27.16 -5.79
N LEU A 271 7.66 25.91 -6.25
CA LEU A 271 8.87 25.11 -6.01
C LEU A 271 10.05 25.57 -6.85
N ASP A 272 9.84 26.08 -8.06
CA ASP A 272 10.92 26.66 -8.88
C ASP A 272 11.58 27.80 -8.13
N TYR A 273 10.78 28.69 -7.53
CA TYR A 273 11.28 29.76 -6.69
C TYR A 273 11.88 29.26 -5.37
N LEU A 274 11.17 28.39 -4.64
CA LEU A 274 11.57 27.96 -3.29
C LEU A 274 12.79 27.02 -3.27
N LEU A 275 13.05 26.28 -4.35
CA LEU A 275 14.18 25.34 -4.43
C LEU A 275 15.43 25.98 -5.06
N ASP A 276 15.29 26.95 -5.96
CA ASP A 276 16.42 27.60 -6.65
C ASP A 276 17.04 28.75 -5.82
N ASN A 277 16.26 29.40 -4.96
CA ASN A 277 16.74 30.54 -4.17
C ASN A 277 17.43 30.13 -2.86
N LYS A 278 18.68 30.59 -2.70
CA LYS A 278 19.49 30.35 -1.48
C LYS A 278 19.12 31.25 -0.30
N GLU A 279 18.54 32.41 -0.57
CA GLU A 279 18.15 33.40 0.45
C GLU A 279 16.63 33.53 0.49
N LEU A 280 15.97 32.58 1.17
CA LEU A 280 14.53 32.62 1.41
C LEU A 280 14.21 33.48 2.64
N SER A 281 13.16 34.30 2.55
CA SER A 281 12.53 34.93 3.72
C SER A 281 11.91 33.88 4.64
N GLU A 282 11.63 34.26 5.89
CA GLU A 282 11.02 33.36 6.88
C GLU A 282 9.65 32.81 6.43
N ILE A 283 8.86 33.61 5.69
CA ILE A 283 7.56 33.18 5.16
C ILE A 283 7.74 32.13 4.07
N GLU A 284 8.73 32.30 3.21
CA GLU A 284 9.05 31.36 2.12
C GLU A 284 9.61 30.04 2.66
N LYS A 285 10.51 30.11 3.66
CA LYS A 285 10.96 28.93 4.41
C LYS A 285 9.78 28.19 5.03
N GLN A 286 8.85 28.90 5.68
CA GLN A 286 7.65 28.29 6.27
C GLN A 286 6.76 27.64 5.21
N LYS A 287 6.63 28.25 4.03
CA LYS A 287 5.85 27.70 2.93
C LYS A 287 6.47 26.42 2.38
N LEU A 288 7.79 26.42 2.15
CA LEU A 288 8.54 25.22 1.76
C LEU A 288 8.38 24.11 2.80
N MET A 289 8.57 24.42 4.08
CA MET A 289 8.42 23.44 5.17
C MET A 289 6.98 22.93 5.30
N THR A 290 5.98 23.74 4.98
CA THR A 290 4.57 23.34 4.91
C THR A 290 4.35 22.32 3.81
N PHE A 291 4.90 22.53 2.60
CA PHE A 291 4.89 21.52 1.54
C PHE A 291 5.64 20.25 1.95
N MET A 292 6.70 20.37 2.75
CA MET A 292 7.42 19.23 3.29
C MET A 292 6.68 18.50 4.43
N GLY A 293 5.49 18.96 4.83
CA GLY A 293 4.67 18.31 5.84
C GLY A 293 4.89 18.80 7.28
N THR A 294 5.65 19.87 7.50
CA THR A 294 5.95 20.40 8.83
C THR A 294 4.82 21.24 9.41
N LYS A 295 4.45 21.05 10.70
CA LYS A 295 3.42 21.87 11.36
C LYS A 295 3.93 23.30 11.53
N ARG A 296 3.04 24.26 11.30
CA ARG A 296 3.27 25.70 11.47
C ARG A 296 3.21 26.16 12.92
N VAL A 297 2.95 25.29 13.90
CA VAL A 297 3.15 25.65 15.33
C VAL A 297 4.65 25.68 15.62
N ILE A 298 5.24 26.80 15.23
CA ILE A 298 6.41 27.46 15.75
C ILE A 298 7.28 26.54 16.62
N ASP A 299 8.31 25.96 16.01
CA ASP A 299 9.55 25.82 16.77
C ASP A 299 10.19 27.21 16.81
N GLU A 300 10.09 27.90 17.95
CA GLU A 300 10.72 29.20 18.14
C GLU A 300 12.23 29.12 17.95
N SER A 301 12.82 27.91 17.99
CA SER A 301 14.25 27.67 17.76
C SER A 301 14.69 27.73 16.29
N LEU A 302 13.74 27.83 15.35
CA LEU A 302 14.01 28.04 13.92
C LEU A 302 13.95 29.52 13.51
N TYR A 303 13.39 30.42 14.34
CA TYR A 303 13.42 31.85 14.06
C TYR A 303 14.87 32.37 14.09
N GLY A 304 15.33 32.90 12.96
CA GLY A 304 16.64 33.56 12.85
C GLY A 304 17.82 32.65 12.48
N LYS A 305 17.57 31.42 12.02
CA LYS A 305 18.59 30.60 11.34
C LYS A 305 18.40 30.70 9.83
N ASP A 306 19.48 31.02 9.11
CA ASP A 306 19.57 30.78 7.68
C ASP A 306 19.37 29.28 7.46
N PHE A 307 18.22 28.92 6.89
CA PHE A 307 17.85 27.54 6.62
C PHE A 307 18.07 27.32 5.13
N ASP A 308 19.21 26.75 4.81
CA ASP A 308 19.48 26.14 3.52
C ASP A 308 19.17 24.65 3.65
N LEU A 309 18.18 24.18 2.90
CA LEU A 309 17.69 22.80 2.96
C LEU A 309 18.78 21.79 2.60
N GLU A 310 19.65 22.14 1.66
CA GLU A 310 20.75 21.29 1.21
C GLU A 310 21.84 21.19 2.29
N ASP A 311 22.18 22.32 2.92
CA ASP A 311 23.16 22.34 4.01
C ASP A 311 22.64 21.74 5.32
N GLU A 312 21.33 21.83 5.59
CA GLU A 312 20.71 21.14 6.72
C GLU A 312 20.75 19.62 6.51
N MET A 313 20.47 19.15 5.30
CA MET A 313 20.55 17.73 4.95
C MET A 313 21.96 17.17 5.08
N LYS A 314 22.99 17.94 4.69
CA LYS A 314 24.40 17.54 4.81
C LYS A 314 24.83 17.27 6.25
N LYS A 315 24.05 17.67 7.27
CA LYS A 315 24.31 17.36 8.69
C LYS A 315 24.00 15.91 9.08
N TYR A 316 23.28 15.16 8.23
CA TYR A 316 22.85 13.78 8.48
C TYR A 316 23.59 12.82 7.55
N GLN A 317 23.88 11.59 8.01
CA GLN A 317 24.63 10.61 7.21
C GLN A 317 23.76 9.92 6.16
N THR A 318 22.45 9.85 6.41
CA THR A 318 21.48 9.29 5.47
C THR A 318 20.24 10.18 5.35
N PHE A 319 19.54 10.11 4.22
CA PHE A 319 18.26 10.81 4.06
C PHE A 319 17.20 10.27 5.02
N GLU A 320 17.25 8.99 5.36
CA GLU A 320 16.34 8.41 6.35
C GLU A 320 16.57 9.02 7.74
N GLU A 321 17.82 9.32 8.11
CA GLU A 321 18.15 10.07 9.34
C GLU A 321 17.67 11.52 9.30
N PHE A 322 17.82 12.20 8.17
CA PHE A 322 17.27 13.54 7.97
C PHE A 322 15.74 13.54 8.05
N GLN A 323 15.05 12.61 7.37
CA GLN A 323 13.60 12.49 7.50
C GLN A 323 13.19 12.17 8.95
N LYS A 324 13.89 11.24 9.61
CA LYS A 324 13.67 10.92 11.04
C LYS A 324 13.92 12.10 11.96
N SER A 325 14.86 12.99 11.65
CA SER A 325 15.08 14.20 12.46
C SER A 325 13.93 15.20 12.30
N LEU A 326 13.27 15.19 11.14
CA LEU A 326 12.02 15.89 10.92
C LEU A 326 10.81 15.13 11.54
N TRP A 327 10.98 13.91 12.08
CA TRP A 327 9.93 13.20 12.83
C TRP A 327 9.93 13.65 14.29
N ASN A 328 9.11 14.66 14.59
CA ASN A 328 8.67 14.90 15.95
C ASN A 328 7.14 14.88 16.02
N GLU A 329 6.60 14.78 17.23
CA GLU A 329 5.14 14.86 17.48
C GLU A 329 4.52 16.19 17.00
N ASN A 330 5.37 17.18 16.67
CA ASN A 330 5.04 18.47 16.08
C ASN A 330 5.15 18.46 14.53
N ASN A 331 5.21 17.32 13.83
CA ASN A 331 5.33 17.26 12.36
C ASN A 331 4.29 16.30 11.74
N PHE A 332 3.83 16.53 10.50
CA PHE A 332 2.94 15.62 9.77
C PHE A 332 3.69 14.57 8.94
N ASN A 333 5.03 14.50 9.01
CA ASN A 333 5.83 13.54 8.24
C ASN A 333 5.40 12.07 8.41
N GLY A 334 4.98 11.66 9.61
CA GLY A 334 4.44 10.31 9.83
C GLY A 334 3.11 10.07 9.12
N LEU A 335 2.25 11.09 9.03
CA LEU A 335 1.02 11.07 8.23
C LEU A 335 1.37 11.09 6.73
N GLY A 336 2.25 11.99 6.30
CA GLY A 336 2.70 12.14 4.92
C GLY A 336 3.32 10.87 4.38
N GLN A 337 4.18 10.19 5.14
CA GLN A 337 4.74 8.90 4.77
C GLN A 337 3.66 7.80 4.72
N TYR A 338 2.81 7.69 5.75
CA TYR A 338 1.72 6.70 5.76
C TYR A 338 0.83 6.84 4.52
N LEU A 339 0.42 8.07 4.20
CA LEU A 339 -0.41 8.36 3.03
C LEU A 339 0.37 8.17 1.72
N SER A 340 1.64 8.57 1.67
CA SER A 340 2.52 8.38 0.50
C SER A 340 2.76 6.90 0.19
N ASP A 341 2.85 6.04 1.20
CA ASP A 341 3.16 4.62 1.01
C ASP A 341 1.89 3.79 0.78
N LYS A 342 0.78 4.16 1.42
CA LYS A 342 -0.47 3.40 1.37
C LYS A 342 -1.47 3.98 0.37
N VAL A 343 -1.73 5.28 0.44
CA VAL A 343 -2.88 5.93 -0.21
C VAL A 343 -2.56 6.43 -1.62
N VAL A 344 -1.33 6.91 -1.84
CA VAL A 344 -0.81 7.31 -3.15
C VAL A 344 0.54 6.63 -3.34
N PRO A 345 0.62 5.30 -3.53
CA PRO A 345 1.88 4.58 -3.51
C PRO A 345 2.89 5.11 -4.54
N ALA A 346 4.19 5.04 -4.20
CA ALA A 346 5.26 5.52 -5.08
C ALA A 346 5.38 4.72 -6.39
N LYS A 347 5.09 3.41 -6.32
CA LYS A 347 4.84 2.58 -7.49
C LYS A 347 3.35 2.55 -7.73
N ASP A 348 2.93 3.11 -8.85
CA ASP A 348 1.55 2.97 -9.31
C ASP A 348 1.28 1.47 -9.52
N PRO A 349 0.29 0.86 -8.83
CA PRO A 349 -0.03 -0.56 -9.02
C PRO A 349 -0.43 -0.88 -10.46
N LEU A 350 -0.90 0.12 -11.21
CA LEU A 350 -1.25 0.00 -12.62
C LEU A 350 -0.03 0.16 -13.54
N TYR A 351 1.07 0.73 -13.04
CA TYR A 351 2.32 0.97 -13.78
C TYR A 351 3.57 0.77 -12.88
N PRO A 352 3.84 -0.46 -12.43
CA PRO A 352 4.84 -0.74 -11.38
C PRO A 352 6.31 -0.53 -11.79
N ASP A 353 6.54 -0.33 -13.10
CA ASP A 353 7.85 -0.23 -13.73
C ASP A 353 8.25 1.22 -14.10
N TYR A 354 7.45 2.22 -13.71
CA TYR A 354 7.65 3.65 -14.03
C TYR A 354 7.91 4.57 -12.82
#